data_AF-A0AAJ2H4E0-F1
#
_entry.id   AF-A0AAJ2H4E0-F1
#
_cell.length_a   1.000
_cell.length_b   1.000
_cell.length_c   1.000
_cell.angle_alpha   90.00
_cell.angle_beta   90.00
_cell.angle_gamma   90.00
#
_symmetry.space_group_name_H-M   'P 1'
#
loop_
_entity.id
_entity.type
_entity.pdbx_description
1 polymer ?
#
loop_
_entity_poly.entity_id
_entity_poly.type
_entity_poly.pdbx_seq_one_letter_code
_entity_poly.pdbx_strand_id
1 'polypeptide(L)' 'MEKQTLLYTGKAKSVYETNDADHLILVFRDDTS' A
#
# COMPACT_ATOMS: atom_id res chain seq x y z
N MET A 1 12.84 -4.55 -2.03
CA MET A 1 11.69 -3.73 -1.60
C MET A 1 10.84 -4.58 -0.68
N GLU A 2 10.70 -4.13 0.57
CA GLU A 2 9.89 -4.80 1.59
C GLU A 2 8.76 -3.87 2.01
N LYS A 3 7.58 -4.45 2.25
CA LYS A 3 6.41 -3.72 2.73
C LYS A 3 6.58 -3.41 4.21
N GLN A 4 6.53 -2.13 4.56
CA GLN A 4 6.65 -1.66 5.94
C GLN A 4 5.28 -1.22 6.48
N THR A 5 5.13 0.06 6.81
CA THR A 5 3.97 0.62 7.49
C THR A 5 2.81 0.84 6.51
N LEU A 6 1.58 0.55 6.95
CA LEU A 6 0.37 0.96 6.23
C LEU A 6 0.17 2.46 6.42
N LEU A 7 0.24 3.22 5.33
CA LEU A 7 -0.03 4.66 5.36
C LEU A 7 -1.51 4.96 5.25
N TYR A 8 -2.16 4.31 4.29
CA TYR A 8 -3.53 4.64 3.92
C TYR A 8 -4.26 3.43 3.35
N THR A 9 -5.54 3.30 3.70
CA THR A 9 -6.44 2.35 3.06
C THR A 9 -7.61 3.09 2.44
N GLY A 10 -7.77 2.92 1.12
CA GLY A 10 -8.93 3.39 0.37
C GLY A 10 -9.98 2.29 0.25
N LYS A 11 -10.94 2.48 -0.68
CA LYS A 11 -11.98 1.49 -0.94
C LYS A 11 -11.45 0.21 -1.58
N ALA A 12 -10.50 0.34 -2.51
CA ALA A 12 -9.99 -0.78 -3.32
C ALA A 12 -8.47 -1.00 -3.20
N LYS A 13 -7.77 -0.13 -2.45
CA LYS A 13 -6.30 -0.16 -2.38
C LYS A 13 -5.78 0.16 -0.99
N SER A 14 -4.67 -0.48 -0.65
CA SER A 14 -3.86 -0.17 0.52
C SER A 14 -2.47 0.31 0.09
N VAL A 15 -1.98 1.40 0.67
CA VAL A 15 -0.69 2.02 0.35
C VAL A 15 0.28 1.80 1.51
N TYR A 16 1.47 1.30 1.21
CA TYR A 16 2.51 1.01 2.19
C TYR A 16 3.81 1.73 1.87
N GLU A 17 4.53 2.13 2.91
CA GLU A 17 5.93 2.54 2.83
C GLU A 17 6.83 1.35 2.48
N THR A 18 8.01 1.68 1.97
CA THR A 18 9.08 0.73 1.72
C THR A 18 10.37 1.19 2.39
N ASN A 19 11.40 0.34 2.34
CA ASN A 19 12.73 0.70 2.80
C ASN A 19 13.47 1.70 1.89
N ASP A 20 12.88 2.05 0.74
CA ASP A 20 13.35 3.09 -0.19
C ASP A 20 12.35 4.25 -0.17
N ALA A 21 12.83 5.45 0.17
CA ALA A 21 11.99 6.62 0.38
C ALA A 21 11.28 7.12 -0.89
N ASP A 22 11.79 6.77 -2.07
CA ASP A 22 11.22 7.19 -3.36
C ASP A 22 10.20 6.19 -3.90
N HIS A 23 9.93 5.09 -3.17
CA HIS A 23 9.06 4.02 -3.63
C HIS A 23 7.97 3.65 -2.63
N LEU A 24 6.79 3.30 -3.17
CA LEU A 24 5.62 2.86 -2.43
C LEU A 24 5.12 1.52 -2.96
N ILE A 25 4.49 0.72 -2.09
CA ILE A 25 3.81 -0.52 -2.46
C ILE A 25 2.29 -0.29 -2.41
N LEU A 26 1.61 -0.47 -3.54
CA LEU A 26 0.16 -0.42 -3.65
C LEU A 26 -0.41 -1.83 -3.77
N VAL A 27 -1.24 -2.22 -2.81
CA VAL A 27 -1.96 -3.50 -2.84
C VAL A 27 -3.38 -3.25 -3.31
N PHE A 28 -3.74 -3.85 -4.44
CA PHE A 28 -5.11 -3.89 -4.94
C PHE A 28 -5.85 -5.02 -4.24
N ARG A 29 -7.00 -4.70 -3.67
CA ARG A 29 -7.83 -5.66 -2.96
C ARG A 29 -9.05 -5.99 -3.80
N ASP A 30 -9.58 -7.19 -3.60
CA ASP A 30 -10.76 -7.69 -4.31
C ASP A 30 -12.07 -7.32 -3.61
N ASP A 31 -12.05 -6.41 -2.63
CA ASP A 31 -13.24 -5.91 -1.98
C ASP A 31 -13.97 -4.91 -2.90
N THR A 32 -15.07 -5.38 -3.51
CA THR A 32 -16.00 -4.54 -4.26
C THR A 32 -16.96 -3.89 -3.24
N SER A 33 -16.93 -2.56 -3.15
CA SER A 33 -17.79 -1.76 -2.27
C SER A 33 -19.16 -1.48 -2.86
#